data_AF-A0A369SB20-F1
#
_entry.id   AF-A0A369SB20-F1
#
_cell.length_a   1.000
_cell.length_b   1.000
_cell.length_c   1.000
_cell.angle_alpha   90.00
_cell.angle_beta   90.00
_cell.angle_gamma   90.00
#
_symmetry.space_group_name_H-M   'P 1'
#
loop_
_entity.id
_entity.type
_entity.pdbx_description
1 polymer ?
#
loop_
_entity_poly.entity_id
_entity_poly.type
_entity_poly.pdbx_seq_one_letter_code
_entity_poly.pdbx_strand_id
1 'polypeptide(L)'
;MQTVRISLPVLQRFRMLSTTSCHSAGEKWRIRRNLPRSGNEYGPLTELPDWSYADGRPGPISKGQKKRDSKQQALSERVQRLLNEVDTAKEES
;
A
#
# COMPACT_ATOMS: atom_id res chain seq x y z
N MET A 1 -46.74 -51.53 -12.27
CA MET A 1 -45.27 -51.43 -12.40
C MET A 1 -44.87 -49.99 -12.09
N GLN A 2 -44.23 -49.74 -10.94
CA GLN A 2 -43.85 -48.39 -10.52
C GLN A 2 -42.42 -48.10 -11.00
N THR A 3 -42.21 -46.98 -11.69
CA THR A 3 -40.90 -46.52 -12.16
C THR A 3 -40.18 -45.78 -11.02
N VAL A 4 -39.03 -46.32 -10.60
CA VAL A 4 -38.15 -45.68 -9.61
C VAL A 4 -37.45 -44.49 -10.27
N ARG A 5 -37.72 -43.28 -9.79
CA ARG A 5 -36.96 -42.09 -10.19
C ARG A 5 -35.65 -42.05 -9.41
N ILE A 6 -34.54 -42.31 -10.11
CA ILE A 6 -33.20 -42.12 -9.57
C ILE A 6 -32.93 -40.61 -9.55
N SER A 7 -32.91 -40.01 -8.37
CA SER A 7 -32.43 -38.63 -8.18
C SER A 7 -30.92 -38.60 -8.36
N LEU A 8 -30.43 -38.04 -9.47
CA LEU A 8 -29.02 -37.72 -9.62
C LEU A 8 -28.67 -36.59 -8.63
N PRO A 9 -27.58 -36.69 -7.86
CA PRO A 9 -27.16 -35.61 -6.99
C PRO A 9 -26.79 -34.41 -7.87
N VAL A 10 -27.39 -33.27 -7.56
CA VAL A 10 -27.07 -31.97 -8.13
C VAL A 10 -25.55 -31.77 -8.03
N LEU A 11 -24.89 -31.79 -9.18
CA LEU A 11 -23.48 -31.48 -9.35
C LEU A 11 -23.15 -30.20 -8.57
N GLN A 12 -22.38 -30.40 -7.50
CA GLN A 12 -21.86 -29.37 -6.64
C GLN A 12 -21.03 -28.39 -7.49
N ARG A 13 -21.54 -27.17 -7.69
CA ARG A 13 -20.82 -26.07 -8.35
C ARG A 13 -19.58 -25.71 -7.52
N PHE A 14 -18.43 -26.30 -7.84
CA PHE A 14 -17.17 -25.77 -7.36
C PHE A 14 -16.90 -24.45 -8.08
N ARG A 15 -17.02 -23.33 -7.37
CA ARG A 15 -16.52 -22.04 -7.86
C ARG A 15 -15.01 -22.17 -7.99
N MET A 16 -14.47 -21.99 -9.19
CA MET A 16 -13.03 -22.01 -9.43
C MET A 16 -12.40 -20.85 -8.65
N LEU A 17 -11.67 -21.15 -7.58
CA LEU A 17 -10.88 -20.17 -6.85
C LEU A 17 -9.52 -20.08 -7.53
N SER A 18 -9.17 -18.91 -8.07
CA SER A 18 -7.83 -18.67 -8.61
C SER A 18 -6.88 -18.38 -7.45
N THR A 19 -5.78 -19.14 -7.37
CA THR A 19 -4.68 -18.93 -6.42
C THR A 19 -3.57 -18.03 -6.98
N THR A 20 -3.78 -17.47 -8.18
CA THR A 20 -2.77 -16.62 -8.83
C THR A 20 -2.64 -15.32 -8.06
N SER A 21 -1.40 -14.90 -7.77
CA SER A 21 -1.14 -13.64 -7.09
C SER A 21 -1.53 -12.44 -7.95
N CYS A 22 -2.26 -11.50 -7.36
CA CYS A 22 -2.57 -10.22 -7.99
C CYS A 22 -1.30 -9.38 -8.11
N HIS A 23 -0.83 -9.20 -9.34
CA HIS A 23 0.29 -8.30 -9.65
C HIS A 23 -0.23 -6.92 -10.03
N SER A 24 0.43 -5.88 -9.53
CA SER A 24 0.14 -4.50 -9.96
C SER A 24 0.64 -4.30 -11.39
N ALA A 25 -0.28 -4.09 -12.32
CA ALA A 25 0.08 -3.77 -13.70
C ALA A 25 0.93 -2.49 -13.76
N GLY A 26 1.99 -2.51 -14.56
CA GLY A 26 2.86 -1.34 -14.75
C GLY A 26 3.90 -1.09 -13.66
N GLU A 27 4.00 -1.92 -12.63
CA GLU A 27 4.97 -1.79 -11.52
C GLU A 27 6.41 -1.51 -12.01
N LYS A 28 6.93 -2.35 -12.92
CA LYS A 28 8.29 -2.22 -13.45
C LYS A 28 8.55 -0.88 -14.15
N TRP A 29 7.54 -0.37 -14.86
CA TRP A 29 7.62 0.92 -15.55
C TRP A 29 7.64 2.08 -14.54
N ARG A 30 6.82 1.98 -13.48
CA ARG A 30 6.76 3.00 -12.41
C ARG A 30 8.08 3.08 -11.65
N ILE A 31 8.63 1.94 -11.24
CA ILE A 31 9.93 1.89 -10.55
C ILE A 31 11.03 2.49 -11.43
N ARG A 32 11.07 2.15 -12.73
CA ARG A 32 12.05 2.73 -13.68
C ARG A 32 11.94 4.26 -13.79
N ARG A 33 10.78 4.83 -13.48
CA ARG A 33 10.49 6.26 -13.52
C ARG A 33 10.60 6.94 -12.15
N ASN A 34 11.18 6.27 -11.14
CA ASN A 34 11.24 6.78 -9.76
C ASN A 34 9.86 7.09 -9.16
N LEU A 35 8.84 6.33 -9.58
CA LEU A 35 7.50 6.36 -9.00
C LEU A 35 7.36 5.20 -8.01
N PRO A 36 6.40 5.27 -7.07
CA PRO A 36 6.15 4.17 -6.15
C PRO A 36 5.81 2.88 -6.89
N ARG A 37 5.87 1.76 -6.18
CA ARG A 37 5.53 0.46 -6.77
C ARG A 37 4.04 0.40 -7.07
N SER A 38 3.22 0.77 -6.09
CA SER A 38 1.76 0.95 -6.21
C SER A 38 1.35 2.42 -6.23
N GLY A 39 0.20 2.74 -6.81
CA GLY A 39 -0.31 4.12 -6.89
C GLY A 39 -0.51 4.82 -5.55
N ASN A 40 -0.55 4.04 -4.46
CA ASN A 40 -1.08 4.45 -3.16
C ASN A 40 -0.02 4.44 -2.04
N GLU A 41 1.26 4.29 -2.37
CA GLU A 41 2.34 4.29 -1.37
C GLU A 41 2.73 5.69 -0.93
N TYR A 42 3.06 6.55 -1.90
CA TYR A 42 3.42 7.95 -1.69
C TYR A 42 3.12 8.76 -2.95
N GLY A 43 3.11 10.08 -2.83
CA GLY A 43 2.94 11.00 -3.95
C GLY A 43 1.61 11.77 -3.93
N PRO A 44 1.31 12.53 -4.99
CA PRO A 44 0.24 13.51 -4.96
C PRO A 44 -1.14 12.91 -4.72
N LEU A 45 -1.36 11.66 -5.13
CA LEU A 45 -2.64 10.98 -4.91
C LEU A 45 -2.92 10.67 -3.43
N THR A 46 -1.88 10.51 -2.59
CA THR A 46 -2.03 10.10 -1.19
C THR A 46 -1.69 11.18 -0.18
N GLU A 47 -0.82 12.11 -0.56
CA GLU A 47 -0.32 13.18 0.32
C GLU A 47 -1.16 14.47 0.20
N LEU A 48 -1.81 14.70 -0.94
CA LEU A 48 -2.68 15.86 -1.09
C LEU A 48 -4.03 15.64 -0.39
N PRO A 49 -4.64 16.70 0.16
CA PRO A 49 -5.97 16.59 0.75
C PRO A 49 -7.01 16.35 -0.35
N ASP A 50 -7.93 15.43 -0.10
CA ASP A 50 -9.02 15.11 -1.03
C ASP A 50 -9.99 16.29 -1.26
N TRP A 51 -10.02 17.27 -0.34
CA TRP A 51 -10.88 18.44 -0.40
C TRP A 51 -10.31 19.62 0.39
N SER A 52 -10.82 20.82 0.09
CA SER A 52 -10.53 22.06 0.84
C SER A 52 -11.84 22.86 1.02
N TYR A 53 -11.85 23.80 1.97
CA TYR A 53 -12.99 24.70 2.13
C TYR A 53 -13.10 25.66 0.94
N ALA A 54 -14.31 26.10 0.62
CA ALA A 54 -14.53 27.06 -0.48
C ALA A 54 -13.76 28.38 -0.29
N ASP A 55 -13.51 28.78 0.97
CA ASP A 55 -12.71 29.95 1.33
C ASP A 55 -11.19 29.76 1.10
N GLY A 56 -10.77 28.59 0.62
CA GLY A 56 -9.36 28.24 0.41
C GLY A 56 -8.63 27.75 1.66
N ARG A 57 -9.32 27.58 2.79
CA ARG A 57 -8.72 26.97 3.99
C ARG A 57 -8.43 25.49 3.73
N PRO A 58 -7.28 24.96 4.20
CA PRO A 58 -6.97 23.55 4.02
C PRO A 58 -7.96 22.68 4.80
N GLY A 59 -8.23 21.49 4.27
CA GLY A 59 -8.97 20.46 5.01
C GLY A 59 -8.21 20.01 6.26
N PRO A 60 -8.90 19.47 7.27
CA PRO A 60 -8.25 18.92 8.46
C PRO A 60 -7.39 17.69 8.10
N ILE A 61 -6.25 17.54 8.79
CA ILE A 61 -5.32 16.43 8.54
C ILE A 61 -5.97 15.08 8.93
N SER A 62 -6.01 14.15 7.96
CA SER A 62 -6.58 12.81 8.16
C SER A 62 -5.75 11.97 9.14
N LYS A 63 -6.38 10.99 9.80
CA LYS A 63 -5.67 10.06 10.70
C LYS A 63 -4.57 9.28 9.97
N GLY A 64 -4.82 8.91 8.72
CA GLY A 64 -3.87 8.22 7.86
C GLY A 64 -2.63 9.07 7.58
N GLN A 65 -2.84 10.35 7.27
CA GLN A 65 -1.75 11.30 7.04
C GLN A 65 -0.88 11.47 8.28
N LYS A 66 -1.50 11.75 9.45
CA LYS A 66 -0.77 11.84 10.73
C LYS A 66 0.09 10.61 11.00
N LYS A 67 -0.45 9.41 10.74
CA LYS A 67 0.28 8.16 10.94
C LYS A 67 1.46 8.01 9.97
N ARG A 68 1.32 8.45 8.71
CA ARG A 68 2.42 8.47 7.74
C ARG A 68 3.50 9.45 8.16
N ASP A 69 3.11 10.66 8.56
CA ASP A 69 4.03 11.71 9.00
C ASP A 69 4.86 11.24 10.20
N SER A 70 4.23 10.68 11.24
CA SER A 70 4.95 10.16 12.42
C SER A 70 5.91 9.02 12.07
N LYS A 71 5.54 8.15 11.12
CA LYS A 71 6.44 7.08 10.65
C LYS A 71 7.64 7.65 9.89
N GLN A 72 7.40 8.66 9.06
CA GLN A 72 8.46 9.31 8.30
C GLN A 72 9.44 10.05 9.20
N GLN A 73 8.93 10.71 10.25
CA GLN A 73 9.76 11.33 11.29
C GLN A 73 10.65 10.30 12.00
N ALA A 74 10.05 9.21 12.50
CA ALA A 74 10.80 8.14 13.17
C ALA A 74 11.87 7.50 12.26
N LEU A 75 11.58 7.36 10.96
CA LEU A 75 12.55 6.89 9.98
C LEU A 75 13.70 7.89 9.80
N SER A 76 13.40 9.18 9.65
CA SER A 76 14.39 10.25 9.51
C SER A 76 15.33 10.32 10.71
N GLU A 77 14.77 10.31 11.92
CA GLU A 77 15.56 10.31 13.17
C GLU A 77 16.48 9.10 13.25
N ARG A 78 16.00 7.93 12.81
CA ARG A 78 16.82 6.72 12.78
C ARG A 78 17.96 6.83 11.77
N VAL A 79 17.69 7.35 10.57
CA VAL A 79 18.73 7.55 9.56
C VAL A 79 19.81 8.50 10.07
N GLN A 80 19.42 9.64 10.66
CA GLN A 80 20.36 10.62 11.21
C GLN A 80 21.24 10.01 12.31
N ARG A 81 20.65 9.27 13.25
CA ARG A 81 21.41 8.60 14.32
C ARG A 81 22.46 7.64 13.75
N LEU A 82 22.07 6.80 12.79
CA LEU A 82 22.96 5.82 12.18
C LEU A 82 24.09 6.48 11.38
N LEU A 83 23.82 7.60 10.71
CA LEU A 83 24.85 8.36 10.02
C LEU A 83 25.87 8.93 11.02
N ASN A 84 25.39 9.51 12.12
CA ASN A 84 26.26 10.05 13.16
C ASN A 84 27.15 8.96 13.77
N GLU A 85 26.61 7.77 14.07
CA GLU A 85 27.38 6.64 14.60
C GLU A 85 28.51 6.19 13.64
N VAL A 86 28.23 6.20 12.33
CA VAL A 86 29.23 5.87 11.31
C VAL A 86 30.31 6.95 11.21
N ASP A 87 29.90 8.22 11.25
CA ASP A 87 30.83 9.35 11.18
C ASP A 87 31.76 9.38 12.40
N THR A 88 31.23 9.17 13.61
CA THR A 88 32.06 9.10 14.83
C THR A 88 33.04 7.93 14.79
N ALA A 89 32.61 6.75 14.35
CA ALA A 89 33.49 5.58 14.27
C ALA A 89 34.64 5.79 13.26
N LYS A 90 34.38 6.57 12.21
CA LYS A 90 35.39 6.94 11.22
C LYS A 90 36.39 7.96 11.76
N GLU A 91 35.97 8.89 12.60
CA GLU A 91 36.86 9.87 13.26
C GLU A 91 37.74 9.22 14.34
N GLU A 92 37.24 8.17 14.99
CA GLU A 92 37.96 7.43 16.03
C GLU A 92 38.95 6.38 15.49
N SER A 93 38.91 6.07 14.19
CA SER A 93 39.81 5.12 13.50
C SER A 93 41.04 5.79 12.90
#